data_AF-A0ABD4KAT8-F1
#
_entry.id   AF-A0ABD4KAT8-F1
#
_cell.length_a   1.000
_cell.length_b   1.000
_cell.length_c   1.000
_cell.angle_alpha   90.00
_cell.angle_beta   90.00
_cell.angle_gamma   90.00
#
_symmetry.space_group_name_H-M   'P 1'
#
loop_
_entity.id
_entity.type
_entity.pdbx_description
1 polymer ?
#
loop_
_entity_poly.entity_id
_entity_poly.type
_entity_poly.pdbx_seq_one_letter_code
_entity_poly.pdbx_strand_id
1 'polypeptide(L)'
;MFDIFKIFITFILTGVIGALLSQKIQKKSFLHQIKITQIQKEIERIKEIANNIEKDAGMRIFYGRNLMENYISNNIEEIEKSRSDYRKAVIKWNENLSSYFLELRTLGLTPLAYEFERDVHNNLFKAHKIIDNCVRKNKKADLDDLKICYSLAFDGLRKISRKLMDISDEKWSSIKHGNSEQLNQYNLDKASFVTLIFALFHKSPHSLRVHRSRND
;
A
#
# COMPACT_ATOMS: atom_id res chain seq x y z
N MET A 1 65.04 1.23 15.59
CA MET A 1 64.15 0.53 16.55
C MET A 1 62.78 1.22 16.66
N PHE A 2 62.73 2.56 16.74
CA PHE A 2 61.47 3.33 16.80
C PHE A 2 60.61 3.23 15.53
N ASP A 3 61.21 3.14 14.35
CA ASP A 3 60.47 3.07 13.08
C ASP A 3 59.74 1.74 12.88
N ILE A 4 60.33 0.62 13.30
CA ILE A 4 59.71 -0.70 13.25
C ILE A 4 58.48 -0.73 14.17
N PHE A 5 58.56 -0.10 15.34
CA PHE A 5 57.44 0.01 16.27
C PHE A 5 56.31 0.88 15.71
N LYS A 6 56.63 2.00 15.04
CA LYS A 6 55.65 2.83 14.32
C LYS A 6 54.95 2.06 13.20
N ILE A 7 55.70 1.28 12.41
CA ILE A 7 55.13 0.45 11.34
C ILE A 7 54.15 -0.58 11.93
N PHE A 8 54.54 -1.23 13.04
CA PHE A 8 53.71 -2.23 13.70
C PHE A 8 52.41 -1.62 14.29
N ILE A 9 52.51 -0.45 14.94
CA ILE A 9 51.35 0.29 15.45
C ILE A 9 50.42 0.74 14.32
N THR A 10 50.99 1.24 13.23
CA THR A 10 50.22 1.70 12.05
C THR A 10 49.49 0.53 11.40
N PHE A 11 50.12 -0.63 11.32
CA PHE A 11 49.51 -1.86 10.82
C PHE A 11 48.36 -2.34 11.71
N ILE A 12 48.50 -2.30 13.04
CA ILE A 12 47.42 -2.68 13.96
C ILE A 12 46.24 -1.68 13.87
N LEU A 13 46.51 -0.37 13.87
CA LEU A 13 45.48 0.66 13.77
C LEU A 13 44.75 0.62 12.42
N THR A 14 45.48 0.49 11.33
CA THR A 14 44.89 0.54 9.98
C THR A 14 44.29 -0.81 9.57
N GLY A 15 45.00 -1.89 9.83
CA GLY A 15 44.61 -3.24 9.45
C GLY A 15 43.56 -3.82 10.37
N VAL A 16 43.85 -3.94 11.66
CA VAL A 16 42.96 -4.64 12.61
C VAL A 16 41.79 -3.75 13.03
N ILE A 17 42.07 -2.53 13.52
CA ILE A 17 41.00 -1.63 13.99
C ILE A 17 40.15 -1.14 12.81
N GLY A 18 40.78 -0.82 11.67
CA GLY A 18 40.07 -0.48 10.43
C GLY A 18 39.15 -1.61 9.94
N ALA A 19 39.62 -2.86 9.93
CA ALA A 19 38.78 -4.00 9.54
C ALA A 19 37.60 -4.23 10.49
N LEU A 20 37.82 -4.15 11.81
CA LEU A 20 36.76 -4.32 12.81
C LEU A 20 35.69 -3.22 12.71
N LEU A 21 36.09 -1.96 12.55
CA LEU A 21 35.16 -0.85 12.33
C LEU A 21 34.38 -1.02 11.03
N SER A 22 35.07 -1.38 9.94
CA SER A 22 34.46 -1.62 8.64
C SER A 22 33.43 -2.75 8.71
N GLN A 23 33.76 -3.87 9.35
CA GLN A 23 32.82 -4.98 9.56
C GLN A 23 31.58 -4.58 10.36
N LYS A 24 31.74 -3.78 11.43
CA LYS A 24 30.61 -3.30 12.23
C LYS A 24 29.68 -2.40 11.42
N ILE A 25 30.24 -1.48 10.63
CA ILE A 25 29.47 -0.58 9.77
C ILE A 25 28.77 -1.36 8.64
N GLN A 26 29.49 -2.29 7.98
CA GLN A 26 28.93 -3.14 6.93
C GLN A 26 27.77 -3.99 7.46
N LYS A 27 27.90 -4.59 8.64
CA LYS A 27 26.82 -5.36 9.27
C LYS A 27 25.59 -4.49 9.56
N LYS A 28 25.78 -3.28 10.10
CA LYS A 28 24.67 -2.33 10.38
C LYS A 28 23.98 -1.91 9.07
N SER A 29 24.75 -1.59 8.03
CA SER A 29 24.24 -1.23 6.71
C SER A 29 23.46 -2.37 6.06
N PHE A 30 23.98 -3.59 6.10
CA PHE A 30 23.34 -4.78 5.55
C PHE A 30 21.98 -5.07 6.22
N LEU A 31 21.92 -5.02 7.56
CA LEU A 31 20.66 -5.17 8.28
C LEU A 31 19.63 -4.10 7.91
N HIS A 32 20.09 -2.85 7.74
CA HIS A 32 19.24 -1.76 7.29
C HIS A 32 18.70 -2.00 5.87
N GLN A 33 19.56 -2.48 4.96
CA GLN A 33 19.17 -2.82 3.59
C GLN A 33 18.15 -3.96 3.54
N ILE A 34 18.30 -4.99 4.37
CA ILE A 34 17.30 -6.07 4.50
C ILE A 34 15.95 -5.49 4.92
N LYS A 35 15.93 -4.64 5.95
CA LYS A 35 14.70 -4.00 6.44
C LYS A 35 14.03 -3.13 5.37
N ILE A 36 14.82 -2.33 4.63
CA ILE A 36 14.32 -1.51 3.51
C ILE A 36 13.68 -2.42 2.45
N THR A 37 14.39 -3.46 2.04
CA THR A 37 13.93 -4.39 1.00
C THR A 37 12.63 -5.08 1.40
N GLN A 38 12.50 -5.50 2.67
CA GLN A 38 11.29 -6.13 3.17
C GLN A 38 10.08 -5.19 3.13
N ILE A 39 10.25 -3.95 3.61
CA ILE A 39 9.15 -2.98 3.62
C ILE A 39 8.79 -2.54 2.19
N GLN A 40 9.78 -2.39 1.29
CA GLN A 40 9.53 -2.13 -0.13
C GLN A 40 8.65 -3.22 -0.76
N LYS A 41 8.93 -4.50 -0.48
CA LYS A 41 8.10 -5.62 -0.93
C LYS A 41 6.68 -5.55 -0.38
N GLU A 42 6.51 -5.19 0.90
CA GLU A 42 5.16 -5.00 1.47
C GLU A 42 4.41 -3.85 0.79
N ILE A 43 5.07 -2.72 0.55
CA ILE A 43 4.49 -1.56 -0.16
C ILE A 43 4.07 -1.96 -1.58
N GLU A 44 4.91 -2.69 -2.29
CA GLU A 44 4.64 -3.14 -3.64
C GLU A 44 3.43 -4.08 -3.68
N ARG A 45 3.34 -5.02 -2.74
CA ARG A 45 2.16 -5.88 -2.55
C ARG A 45 0.89 -5.08 -2.26
N ILE A 46 0.97 -4.05 -1.41
CA ILE A 46 -0.17 -3.16 -1.10
C ILE A 46 -0.65 -2.42 -2.36
N LYS A 47 0.26 -1.93 -3.19
CA LYS A 47 -0.08 -1.27 -4.45
C LYS A 47 -0.67 -2.23 -5.47
N GLU A 48 -0.10 -3.43 -5.55
CA GLU A 48 -0.58 -4.48 -6.45
C GLU A 48 -2.01 -4.90 -6.09
N ILE A 49 -2.30 -5.19 -4.82
CA ILE A 49 -3.66 -5.54 -4.41
C ILE A 49 -4.65 -4.40 -4.65
N ALA A 50 -4.26 -3.14 -4.39
CA ALA A 50 -5.11 -1.99 -4.66
C ALA A 50 -5.49 -1.93 -6.15
N ASN A 51 -4.50 -2.02 -7.04
CA ASN A 51 -4.71 -1.99 -8.49
C ASN A 51 -5.56 -3.17 -8.97
N ASN A 52 -5.33 -4.37 -8.42
CA ASN A 52 -6.07 -5.57 -8.82
C ASN A 52 -7.54 -5.47 -8.41
N ILE A 53 -7.83 -5.04 -7.17
CA ILE A 53 -9.20 -4.82 -6.69
C ILE A 53 -9.89 -3.76 -7.56
N GLU A 54 -9.23 -2.64 -7.83
CA GLU A 54 -9.81 -1.56 -8.65
C GLU A 54 -10.13 -2.01 -10.07
N LYS A 55 -9.19 -2.72 -10.70
CA LYS A 55 -9.37 -3.25 -12.05
C LYS A 55 -10.55 -4.20 -12.11
N ASP A 56 -10.61 -5.19 -11.23
CA ASP A 56 -11.63 -6.23 -11.34
C ASP A 56 -13.02 -5.73 -10.90
N ALA A 57 -13.10 -4.88 -9.87
CA ALA A 57 -14.35 -4.20 -9.50
C ALA A 57 -14.81 -3.27 -10.63
N GLY A 58 -13.90 -2.47 -11.18
CA GLY A 58 -14.17 -1.52 -12.27
C GLY A 58 -14.71 -2.21 -13.52
N MET A 59 -14.09 -3.32 -13.93
CA MET A 59 -14.56 -4.12 -15.07
C MET A 59 -15.95 -4.69 -14.83
N ARG A 60 -16.23 -5.19 -13.63
CA ARG A 60 -17.56 -5.70 -13.28
C ARG A 60 -18.64 -4.62 -13.33
N ILE A 61 -18.35 -3.42 -12.83
CA ILE A 61 -19.26 -2.26 -12.90
C ILE A 61 -19.48 -1.87 -14.37
N PHE A 62 -18.41 -1.74 -15.14
CA PHE A 62 -18.46 -1.34 -16.55
C PHE A 62 -19.35 -2.27 -17.38
N TYR A 63 -19.05 -3.58 -17.37
CA TYR A 63 -19.84 -4.53 -18.16
C TYR A 63 -21.26 -4.69 -17.64
N GLY A 64 -21.48 -4.50 -16.34
CA GLY A 64 -22.82 -4.52 -15.76
C GLY A 64 -23.66 -3.32 -16.19
N ARG A 65 -23.05 -2.13 -16.37
CA ARG A 65 -23.72 -0.96 -16.97
C ARG A 65 -24.04 -1.19 -18.44
N ASN A 66 -23.04 -1.64 -19.22
CA ASN A 66 -23.21 -1.92 -20.65
C ASN A 66 -24.32 -2.95 -20.92
N LEU A 67 -24.38 -4.03 -20.14
CA LEU A 67 -25.47 -5.01 -20.25
C LEU A 67 -26.84 -4.36 -20.02
N MET A 68 -26.97 -3.52 -18.99
CA MET A 68 -28.25 -2.88 -18.69
C MET A 68 -28.64 -1.83 -19.72
N GLU A 69 -27.68 -1.08 -20.27
CA GLU A 69 -27.92 -0.14 -21.36
C GLU A 69 -28.45 -0.86 -22.62
N ASN A 70 -27.83 -1.98 -23.00
CA ASN A 70 -28.28 -2.79 -24.13
C ASN A 70 -29.65 -3.44 -23.87
N TYR A 71 -29.90 -3.89 -22.63
CA TYR A 71 -31.17 -4.46 -22.22
C TYR A 71 -32.31 -3.43 -22.28
N ILE A 72 -32.09 -2.20 -21.78
CA ILE A 72 -33.08 -1.11 -21.84
C ILE A 72 -33.35 -0.69 -23.29
N SER A 73 -32.31 -0.64 -24.12
CA SER A 73 -32.41 -0.22 -25.51
C SER A 73 -33.01 -1.29 -26.42
N ASN A 74 -33.36 -2.47 -25.89
CA ASN A 74 -33.83 -3.64 -26.65
C ASN A 74 -32.90 -4.01 -27.83
N ASN A 75 -31.59 -3.83 -27.66
CA ASN A 75 -30.61 -4.21 -28.68
C ASN A 75 -30.31 -5.72 -28.60
N ILE A 76 -31.20 -6.53 -29.18
CA ILE A 76 -31.19 -8.00 -29.06
C ILE A 76 -29.85 -8.61 -29.48
N GLU A 77 -29.20 -8.07 -30.52
CA GLU A 77 -27.92 -8.56 -31.02
C GLU A 77 -26.77 -8.36 -30.01
N GLU A 78 -26.73 -7.20 -29.33
CA GLU A 78 -25.67 -6.88 -28.37
C GLU A 78 -25.98 -7.35 -26.92
N ILE A 79 -27.24 -7.70 -26.60
CA ILE A 79 -27.60 -8.20 -25.26
C ILE A 79 -26.85 -9.50 -24.91
N GLU A 80 -26.81 -10.49 -25.81
CA GLU A 80 -26.16 -11.78 -25.49
C GLU A 80 -24.64 -11.64 -25.35
N LYS A 81 -24.02 -10.79 -26.17
CA LYS A 81 -22.59 -10.46 -26.05
C LYS A 81 -22.28 -9.75 -24.74
N SER A 82 -23.02 -8.67 -24.43
CA SER A 82 -22.83 -7.93 -23.17
C SER A 82 -23.13 -8.78 -21.94
N ARG A 83 -24.05 -9.74 -22.03
CA ARG A 83 -24.32 -10.73 -20.99
C ARG A 83 -23.14 -11.68 -20.77
N SER A 84 -22.54 -12.17 -21.86
CA SER A 84 -21.34 -13.02 -21.80
C SER A 84 -20.18 -12.28 -21.14
N ASP A 85 -19.92 -11.03 -21.55
CA ASP A 85 -18.84 -10.22 -21.00
C ASP A 85 -19.05 -9.86 -19.53
N TYR A 86 -20.28 -9.50 -19.15
CA TYR A 86 -20.63 -9.30 -17.73
C TYR A 86 -20.40 -10.57 -16.91
N ARG A 87 -20.80 -11.73 -17.42
CA ARG A 87 -20.61 -13.02 -16.72
C ARG A 87 -19.12 -13.32 -16.52
N LYS A 88 -18.28 -13.08 -17.53
CA LYS A 88 -16.81 -13.24 -17.40
C LYS A 88 -16.27 -12.33 -16.30
N ALA A 89 -16.69 -11.08 -16.23
CA ALA A 89 -16.26 -10.15 -15.19
C ALA A 89 -16.72 -10.58 -13.78
N VAL A 90 -17.93 -11.11 -13.65
CA VAL A 90 -18.43 -11.67 -12.37
C VAL A 90 -17.62 -12.89 -11.94
N ILE A 91 -17.32 -13.81 -12.85
CA ILE A 91 -16.51 -15.01 -12.57
C ILE A 91 -15.12 -14.59 -12.10
N LYS A 92 -14.46 -13.73 -12.87
CA LYS A 92 -13.11 -13.24 -12.54
C LYS A 92 -13.07 -12.56 -11.18
N TRP A 93 -14.05 -11.70 -10.89
CA TRP A 93 -14.18 -11.08 -9.58
C TRP A 93 -14.29 -12.12 -8.45
N ASN A 94 -15.13 -13.14 -8.62
CA ASN A 94 -15.36 -14.16 -7.60
C ASN A 94 -14.13 -15.07 -7.41
N GLU A 95 -13.42 -15.41 -8.47
CA GLU A 95 -12.16 -16.18 -8.41
C GLU A 95 -11.09 -15.44 -7.61
N ASN A 96 -10.96 -14.13 -7.82
CA ASN A 96 -9.94 -13.32 -7.16
C ASN A 96 -10.34 -12.84 -5.75
N LEU A 97 -11.63 -12.84 -5.42
CA LEU A 97 -12.14 -12.31 -4.16
C LEU A 97 -11.48 -12.94 -2.92
N SER A 98 -11.35 -14.27 -2.91
CA SER A 98 -10.70 -15.00 -1.81
C SER A 98 -9.22 -14.61 -1.68
N SER A 99 -8.53 -14.40 -2.80
CA SER A 99 -7.14 -13.96 -2.82
C SER A 99 -7.00 -12.57 -2.21
N TYR A 100 -7.88 -11.64 -2.57
CA TYR A 100 -7.87 -10.29 -1.99
C TYR A 100 -8.06 -10.31 -0.48
N PHE A 101 -9.02 -11.09 0.03
CA PHE A 101 -9.22 -11.21 1.47
C PHE A 101 -8.03 -11.83 2.19
N LEU A 102 -7.45 -12.89 1.62
CA LEU A 102 -6.27 -13.52 2.17
C LEU A 102 -5.10 -12.53 2.23
N GLU A 103 -4.84 -11.83 1.14
CA GLU A 103 -3.70 -10.94 1.05
C GLU A 103 -3.84 -9.72 1.98
N LEU A 104 -5.02 -9.09 2.07
CA LEU A 104 -5.29 -8.05 3.07
C LEU A 104 -5.01 -8.56 4.48
N ARG A 105 -5.43 -9.77 4.84
CA ARG A 105 -5.17 -10.35 6.16
C ARG A 105 -3.68 -10.63 6.39
N THR A 106 -2.96 -11.14 5.39
CA THR A 106 -1.51 -11.38 5.51
C THR A 106 -0.71 -10.09 5.69
N LEU A 107 -1.21 -8.96 5.18
CA LEU A 107 -0.63 -7.63 5.38
C LEU A 107 -1.02 -6.99 6.73
N GLY A 108 -1.77 -7.70 7.58
CA GLY A 108 -2.28 -7.18 8.85
C GLY A 108 -3.47 -6.24 8.70
N LEU A 109 -4.12 -6.19 7.54
CA LEU A 109 -5.18 -5.26 7.19
C LEU A 109 -6.59 -5.87 7.35
N THR A 110 -6.78 -6.71 8.37
CA THR A 110 -8.06 -7.40 8.62
C THR A 110 -9.26 -6.45 8.73
N PRO A 111 -9.20 -5.29 9.42
CA PRO A 111 -10.31 -4.33 9.43
C PRO A 111 -10.67 -3.84 8.03
N LEU A 112 -9.65 -3.62 7.18
CA LEU A 112 -9.84 -3.18 5.80
C LEU A 112 -10.48 -4.26 4.94
N ALA A 113 -10.19 -5.54 5.20
CA ALA A 113 -10.87 -6.66 4.55
C ALA A 113 -12.37 -6.67 4.86
N TYR A 114 -12.78 -6.43 6.10
CA TYR A 114 -14.20 -6.31 6.46
C TYR A 114 -14.87 -5.09 5.82
N GLU A 115 -14.18 -3.94 5.79
CA GLU A 115 -14.69 -2.75 5.09
C GLU A 115 -14.84 -3.02 3.59
N PHE A 116 -13.88 -3.70 2.97
CA PHE A 116 -13.94 -4.08 1.56
C PHE A 116 -15.12 -5.00 1.24
N GLU A 117 -15.36 -6.02 2.09
CA GLU A 117 -16.52 -6.89 1.95
C GLU A 117 -17.83 -6.10 2.03
N ARG A 118 -17.95 -5.26 3.06
CA ARG A 118 -19.17 -4.50 3.35
C ARG A 118 -19.44 -3.42 2.30
N ASP A 119 -18.44 -2.62 1.96
CA ASP A 119 -18.60 -1.38 1.20
C ASP A 119 -18.46 -1.63 -0.31
N VAL A 120 -17.74 -2.67 -0.74
CA VAL A 120 -17.55 -2.99 -2.17
C VAL A 120 -18.27 -4.26 -2.56
N HIS A 121 -17.90 -5.41 -1.98
CA HIS A 121 -18.40 -6.70 -2.43
C HIS A 121 -19.93 -6.82 -2.30
N ASN A 122 -20.48 -6.45 -1.14
CA ASN A 122 -21.91 -6.54 -0.89
C ASN A 122 -22.73 -5.67 -1.85
N ASN A 123 -22.23 -4.48 -2.20
CA ASN A 123 -22.90 -3.60 -3.16
C ASN A 123 -22.83 -4.14 -4.59
N LEU A 124 -21.69 -4.71 -5.01
CA LEU A 124 -21.58 -5.41 -6.30
C LEU A 124 -22.47 -6.66 -6.36
N PHE A 125 -22.64 -7.37 -5.24
CA PHE A 125 -23.53 -8.51 -5.14
C PHE A 125 -25.01 -8.10 -5.24
N LYS A 126 -25.42 -7.02 -4.57
CA LYS A 126 -26.77 -6.44 -4.71
C LYS A 126 -27.04 -6.03 -6.17
N ALA A 127 -26.10 -5.32 -6.80
CA ALA A 127 -26.19 -4.95 -8.22
C ALA A 127 -26.39 -6.18 -9.12
N HIS A 128 -25.63 -7.26 -8.86
CA HIS A 128 -25.80 -8.52 -9.59
C HIS A 128 -27.19 -9.13 -9.44
N LYS A 129 -27.77 -9.13 -8.22
CA LYS A 129 -29.14 -9.61 -8.01
C LYS A 129 -30.17 -8.82 -8.81
N ILE A 130 -29.99 -7.50 -8.92
CA ILE A 130 -30.87 -6.64 -9.71
C ILE A 130 -30.76 -7.04 -11.18
N ILE A 131 -29.54 -7.12 -11.72
CA ILE A 131 -29.29 -7.52 -13.12
C ILE A 131 -29.87 -8.91 -13.41
N ASP A 132 -29.62 -9.91 -12.56
CA ASP A 132 -30.15 -11.27 -12.74
C ASP A 132 -31.68 -11.29 -12.73
N ASN A 133 -32.32 -10.52 -11.83
CA ASN A 133 -33.78 -10.39 -11.82
C ASN A 133 -34.33 -9.77 -13.12
N CYS A 134 -33.62 -8.81 -13.73
CA CYS A 134 -34.02 -8.21 -15.00
C CYS A 134 -33.83 -9.19 -16.15
N VAL A 135 -32.58 -9.62 -16.37
CA VAL A 135 -32.17 -10.36 -17.56
C VAL A 135 -32.69 -11.78 -17.57
N ARG A 136 -32.76 -12.45 -16.41
CA ARG A 136 -33.17 -13.87 -16.33
C ARG A 136 -34.65 -14.04 -15.97
N LYS A 137 -35.19 -13.19 -15.09
CA LYS A 137 -36.56 -13.34 -14.57
C LYS A 137 -37.57 -12.40 -15.22
N ASN A 138 -37.13 -11.62 -16.21
CA ASN A 138 -37.95 -10.66 -16.96
C ASN A 138 -38.73 -9.71 -16.04
N LYS A 139 -38.16 -9.39 -14.87
CA LYS A 139 -38.73 -8.41 -13.94
C LYS A 139 -38.37 -7.00 -14.40
N LYS A 140 -39.27 -6.05 -14.11
CA LYS A 140 -39.00 -4.62 -14.36
C LYS A 140 -37.68 -4.22 -13.71
N ALA A 141 -36.83 -3.54 -14.49
CA ALA A 141 -35.52 -3.14 -14.02
C ALA A 141 -35.61 -2.01 -13.00
N ASP A 142 -35.04 -2.26 -11.81
CA ASP A 142 -34.83 -1.23 -10.80
C ASP A 142 -33.49 -0.53 -11.06
N LEU A 143 -33.51 0.40 -12.01
CA LEU A 143 -32.32 1.08 -12.50
C LEU A 143 -31.76 2.07 -11.48
N ASP A 144 -32.61 2.62 -10.63
CA ASP A 144 -32.19 3.57 -9.60
C ASP A 144 -31.46 2.84 -8.48
N ASP A 145 -31.99 1.71 -8.02
CA ASP A 145 -31.28 0.84 -7.06
C ASP A 145 -29.96 0.31 -7.62
N LEU A 146 -29.91 -0.02 -8.91
CA LEU A 146 -28.67 -0.46 -9.56
C LEU A 146 -27.60 0.65 -9.56
N LYS A 147 -28.00 1.88 -9.93
CA LYS A 147 -27.11 3.04 -9.92
C LYS A 147 -26.59 3.33 -8.51
N ILE A 148 -27.46 3.26 -7.51
CA ILE A 148 -27.10 3.42 -6.10
C ILE A 148 -26.08 2.36 -5.69
N CYS A 149 -26.35 1.07 -5.99
CA CYS A 149 -25.41 -0.01 -5.69
C CYS A 149 -24.04 0.21 -6.32
N TYR A 150 -23.98 0.61 -7.60
CA TYR A 150 -22.71 0.90 -8.26
C TYR A 150 -22.00 2.13 -7.71
N SER A 151 -22.73 3.19 -7.36
CA SER A 151 -22.13 4.38 -6.73
C SER A 151 -21.51 4.02 -5.40
N LEU A 152 -22.25 3.31 -4.53
CA LEU A 152 -21.76 2.88 -3.23
C LEU A 152 -20.54 1.95 -3.35
N ALA A 153 -20.56 1.00 -4.31
CA ALA A 153 -19.42 0.15 -4.57
C ALA A 153 -18.18 0.94 -5.02
N PHE A 154 -18.37 1.96 -5.88
CA PHE A 154 -17.30 2.81 -6.37
C PHE A 154 -16.73 3.72 -5.27
N ASP A 155 -17.58 4.30 -4.43
CA ASP A 155 -17.16 5.10 -3.28
C ASP A 155 -16.42 4.25 -2.24
N GLY A 156 -16.92 3.04 -1.97
CA GLY A 156 -16.24 2.04 -1.16
C GLY A 156 -14.86 1.71 -1.71
N LEU A 157 -14.76 1.46 -3.02
CA LEU A 157 -13.49 1.16 -3.69
C LEU A 157 -12.48 2.30 -3.54
N ARG A 158 -12.91 3.54 -3.79
CA ARG A 158 -12.07 4.74 -3.63
C ARG A 158 -11.57 4.90 -2.20
N LYS A 159 -12.42 4.62 -1.21
CA LYS A 159 -12.06 4.68 0.21
C LYS A 159 -11.02 3.60 0.58
N ILE A 160 -11.22 2.36 0.13
CA ILE A 160 -10.27 1.26 0.35
C ILE A 160 -8.93 1.57 -0.29
N SER A 161 -8.93 2.01 -1.56
CA SER A 161 -7.72 2.37 -2.29
C SER A 161 -6.93 3.48 -1.60
N ARG A 162 -7.59 4.56 -1.18
CA ARG A 162 -6.96 5.62 -0.38
C ARG A 162 -6.30 5.09 0.88
N LYS A 163 -7.02 4.28 1.67
CA LYS A 163 -6.47 3.68 2.89
C LYS A 163 -5.24 2.82 2.59
N LEU A 164 -5.25 2.04 1.51
CA LEU A 164 -4.08 1.25 1.08
C LEU A 164 -2.89 2.15 0.73
N MET A 165 -3.14 3.24 0.00
CA MET A 165 -2.09 4.22 -0.35
C MET A 165 -1.54 4.94 0.88
N ASP A 166 -2.40 5.37 1.80
CA ASP A 166 -2.00 6.01 3.06
C ASP A 166 -1.11 5.05 3.88
N ILE A 167 -1.48 3.78 3.99
CA ILE A 167 -0.67 2.75 4.68
C ILE A 167 0.68 2.55 3.98
N SER A 168 0.69 2.52 2.64
CA SER A 168 1.93 2.45 1.85
C SER A 168 2.85 3.65 2.15
N ASP A 169 2.29 4.85 2.18
CA ASP A 169 3.03 6.09 2.42
C ASP A 169 3.54 6.19 3.87
N GLU A 170 2.73 5.75 4.84
CA GLU A 170 3.15 5.62 6.24
C GLU A 170 4.32 4.63 6.40
N LYS A 171 4.23 3.45 5.77
CA LYS A 171 5.32 2.47 5.75
C LYS A 171 6.57 3.06 5.10
N TRP A 172 6.44 3.78 3.98
CA TRP A 172 7.57 4.43 3.32
C TRP A 172 8.21 5.51 4.18
N SER A 173 7.39 6.36 4.81
CA SER A 173 7.84 7.39 5.75
C SER A 173 8.60 6.78 6.93
N SER A 174 8.12 5.64 7.45
CA SER A 174 8.79 4.90 8.52
C SER A 174 10.18 4.39 8.13
N ILE A 175 10.45 4.13 6.84
CA ILE A 175 11.80 3.81 6.35
C ILE A 175 12.65 5.06 6.29
N LYS A 176 12.15 6.10 5.59
CA LYS A 176 12.86 7.36 5.35
C LYS A 176 13.28 8.05 6.65
N HIS A 177 12.50 7.82 7.71
CA HIS A 177 12.60 8.53 8.97
C HIS A 177 12.70 7.61 10.20
N GLY A 178 12.79 6.29 10.03
CA GLY A 178 12.64 5.34 11.14
C GLY A 178 13.63 5.48 12.28
N ASN A 179 14.85 5.94 11.97
CA ASN A 179 15.90 6.16 12.96
C ASN A 179 15.97 7.62 13.44
N SER A 180 15.17 8.54 12.88
CA SER A 180 15.30 9.96 13.18
C SER A 180 13.96 10.68 13.37
N GLU A 181 13.86 11.48 14.42
CA GLU A 181 12.75 12.38 14.69
C GLU A 181 13.15 13.83 14.38
N GLN A 182 12.19 14.68 14.05
CA GLN A 182 12.48 16.11 13.84
C GLN A 182 13.00 16.73 15.13
N LEU A 183 14.03 17.57 15.00
CA LEU A 183 14.60 18.31 16.11
C LEU A 183 13.55 19.27 16.67
N ASN A 184 13.26 19.12 17.96
CA ASN A 184 12.34 19.94 18.72
C ASN A 184 12.89 20.15 20.15
N GLN A 185 12.22 21.00 20.94
CA GLN A 185 12.67 21.33 22.30
C GLN A 185 12.74 20.10 23.23
N TYR A 186 11.99 19.04 22.94
CA TYR A 186 11.89 17.84 23.77
C TYR A 186 12.93 16.76 23.44
N ASN A 187 13.70 16.90 22.36
CA ASN A 187 14.72 15.92 21.96
C ASN A 187 16.10 16.52 21.70
N LEU A 188 16.35 17.73 22.24
CA LEU A 188 17.66 18.39 22.20
C LEU A 188 18.76 17.53 22.84
N ASP A 189 18.42 16.75 23.86
CA ASP A 189 19.31 15.85 24.60
C ASP A 189 19.83 14.68 23.74
N LYS A 190 19.13 14.36 22.64
CA LYS A 190 19.51 13.34 21.66
C LYS A 190 20.29 13.91 20.47
N ALA A 191 20.37 15.24 20.35
CA ALA A 191 21.07 15.90 19.26
C ALA A 191 22.59 15.83 19.44
N SER A 192 23.33 15.57 18.37
CA SER A 192 24.80 15.74 18.42
C SER A 192 25.15 17.22 18.56
N PHE A 193 26.28 17.53 19.19
CA PHE A 193 26.79 18.90 19.30
C PHE A 193 26.87 19.60 17.93
N VAL A 194 27.27 18.87 16.89
CA VAL A 194 27.30 19.36 15.51
C VAL A 194 25.91 19.70 14.99
N THR A 195 24.91 18.85 15.26
CA THR A 195 23.51 19.10 14.90
C THR A 195 22.96 20.36 15.59
N LEU A 196 23.31 20.57 16.87
CA LEU A 196 22.90 21.75 17.62
C LEU A 196 23.57 23.03 17.09
N ILE A 197 24.85 22.98 16.74
CA ILE A 197 25.53 24.10 16.09
C ILE A 197 24.85 24.45 14.76
N PHE A 198 24.59 23.45 13.91
CA PHE A 198 23.88 23.71 12.65
C PHE A 198 22.48 24.28 12.86
N ALA A 199 21.77 23.87 13.92
CA ALA A 199 20.46 24.41 14.25
C ALA A 199 20.47 25.92 14.53
N LEU A 200 21.57 26.48 15.03
CA LEU A 200 21.69 27.92 15.29
C LEU A 200 21.77 28.76 14.01
N PHE A 201 22.22 28.17 12.90
CA PHE A 201 22.43 28.86 11.63
C PHE A 201 21.44 28.43 10.54
N HIS A 202 20.54 27.50 10.83
CA HIS A 202 19.56 27.00 9.87
C HIS A 202 18.29 27.86 9.89
N LYS A 203 17.82 28.30 8.70
CA LYS A 203 16.60 29.11 8.55
C LYS A 203 15.32 28.40 9.06
N SER A 204 15.36 27.07 9.11
CA SER A 204 14.30 26.20 9.63
C SER A 204 14.89 25.08 10.48
N PRO A 205 15.12 25.27 11.79
CA PRO A 205 15.74 24.28 12.66
C PRO A 205 14.95 22.96 12.75
N HIS A 206 13.63 23.02 12.57
CA HIS A 206 12.72 21.85 12.58
C HIS A 206 12.89 20.92 11.37
N SER A 207 13.63 21.31 10.33
CA SER A 207 14.00 20.40 9.23
C SER A 207 15.15 19.46 9.60
N LEU A 208 15.92 19.81 10.64
CA LEU A 208 16.97 18.95 11.17
C LEU A 208 16.33 17.77 11.92
N ARG A 209 16.99 16.61 11.86
CA ARG A 209 16.50 15.38 12.50
C ARG A 209 17.55 14.80 13.43
N VAL A 210 17.12 14.24 14.54
CA VAL A 210 17.95 13.61 15.57
C VAL A 210 17.58 12.15 15.75
N HIS A 211 18.52 11.32 16.19
CA HIS A 211 18.25 9.91 16.38
C HIS A 211 17.21 9.70 17.49
N ARG A 212 16.23 8.81 17.27
CA ARG A 212 15.19 8.50 18.26
C ARG A 212 15.74 7.89 19.56
N SER A 213 16.87 7.17 19.46
CA SER A 213 17.59 6.52 20.55
C SER A 213 19.04 6.99 20.57
N ARG A 214 19.58 7.23 21.78
CA ARG A 214 20.97 7.66 22.01
C ARG A 214 21.99 6.51 21.88
N ASN A 215 21.53 5.26 21.74
CA ASN A 215 22.35 4.04 21.89
C ASN A 215 22.60 3.25 20.58
N ASP A 216 22.57 3.89 19.40
CA ASP A 216 22.82 3.21 18.11
C ASP A 216 24.22 3.47 17.51
#